data_AF-A0A0S8BHG6-F1
#
_entry.id   AF-A0A0S8BHG6-F1
#
_cell.length_a   1.000
_cell.length_b   1.000
_cell.length_c   1.000
_cell.angle_alpha   90.00
_cell.angle_beta   90.00
_cell.angle_gamma   90.00
#
_symmetry.space_group_name_H-M   'P 1'
#
loop_
_entity.id
_entity.type
_entity.pdbx_description
1 polymer ?
#
loop_
_entity_poly.entity_id
_entity_poly.type
_entity_poly.pdbx_seq_one_letter_code
_entity_poly.pdbx_strand_id
1 'polypeptide(L)'
;MSLSERARFLGTLEIFTDLTEDELFDLAAIAEEYEYEKGSVVVYQRDTANKLIIVRSGRLFSCGRDKNGIVRESRSYFSGDYFDDIWLFTTRTYPATVQGADPGRFILIEQKKFHIYLEQNPDLIDFLVLSDEASDLAEGSLYGGAAKRFKSLKLLPDEIIEYQKRRSVAVLLIKTVIPFFLALIGLGLFWRFFGLTNTGSQLLVGLMFLLTLLYVFWQVLDWANDYFVITNKHLIHHEFSLRKFQAKIDKIPIDQVQSVEVLKPSLFATLLNIGTARITTAAQAATIIFDNVDNPLEIQDTVERIRAEKGDLDAGQTQQEIRAVFDEHFDIEPGYARVEDPPVDEFDEGPDTAMGSILAILSNNFRTLTRGISSQVVSPDGTITYRKHPITMLGRTFWPMVIGLLLIVLIAMFDGQIRIFFAGLLFLDFLWYIWKFEDWRNETFQLTDRLVA
;
A
#
# COMPACT_ATOMS: atom_id res chain seq x y z
N MET A 1 -28.94 -18.30 -14.89
CA MET A 1 -28.27 -19.57 -14.51
C MET A 1 -28.45 -19.78 -13.02
N SER A 2 -28.47 -21.01 -12.49
CA SER A 2 -28.44 -21.16 -11.03
C SER A 2 -27.04 -20.82 -10.51
N LEU A 3 -26.96 -20.23 -9.32
CA LEU A 3 -25.69 -19.78 -8.74
C LEU A 3 -24.66 -20.93 -8.62
N SER A 4 -25.14 -22.14 -8.32
CA SER A 4 -24.32 -23.36 -8.26
C SER A 4 -23.70 -23.77 -9.60
N GLU A 5 -24.42 -23.59 -10.71
CA GLU A 5 -23.86 -23.87 -12.03
C GLU A 5 -22.76 -22.85 -12.37
N ARG A 6 -22.96 -21.58 -12.02
CA ARG A 6 -21.99 -20.50 -12.26
C ARG A 6 -20.71 -20.77 -11.48
N ALA A 7 -20.81 -21.10 -10.20
CA ALA A 7 -19.67 -21.50 -9.37
C ALA A 7 -18.90 -22.68 -9.97
N ARG A 8 -19.62 -23.73 -10.41
CA ARG A 8 -19.00 -24.90 -11.05
C ARG A 8 -18.27 -24.54 -12.34
N PHE A 9 -18.80 -23.61 -13.15
CA PHE A 9 -18.11 -23.13 -14.34
C PHE A 9 -16.86 -22.31 -13.99
N LEU A 10 -16.94 -21.41 -13.01
CA LEU A 10 -15.78 -20.62 -12.56
C LEU A 10 -14.63 -21.53 -12.06
N GLY A 11 -14.93 -22.60 -11.34
CA GLY A 11 -13.92 -23.58 -10.91
C GLY A 11 -13.23 -24.37 -12.03
N THR A 12 -13.72 -24.30 -13.27
CA THR A 12 -13.03 -24.90 -14.44
C THR A 12 -11.97 -23.98 -15.05
N LEU A 13 -11.94 -22.71 -14.65
CA LEU A 13 -11.04 -21.70 -15.20
C LEU A 13 -9.70 -21.72 -14.48
N GLU A 14 -8.61 -21.61 -15.24
CA GLU A 14 -7.23 -21.63 -14.72
C GLU A 14 -7.02 -20.64 -13.57
N ILE A 15 -7.54 -19.42 -13.70
CA ILE A 15 -7.41 -18.34 -12.69
C ILE A 15 -8.01 -18.69 -11.32
N PHE A 16 -9.00 -19.59 -11.26
CA PHE A 16 -9.77 -19.92 -10.06
C PHE A 16 -9.66 -21.39 -9.64
N THR A 17 -8.72 -22.17 -10.20
CA THR A 17 -8.65 -23.62 -9.95
C THR A 17 -8.37 -23.99 -8.50
N ASP A 18 -7.65 -23.12 -7.78
CA ASP A 18 -7.18 -23.40 -6.43
C ASP A 18 -8.13 -22.84 -5.35
N LEU A 19 -9.26 -22.25 -5.75
CA LEU A 19 -10.29 -21.77 -4.85
C LEU A 19 -11.16 -22.92 -4.31
N THR A 20 -11.60 -22.79 -3.07
CA THR A 20 -12.53 -23.72 -2.43
C THR A 20 -13.94 -23.59 -3.02
N GLU A 21 -14.80 -24.61 -2.80
CA GLU A 21 -16.19 -24.55 -3.28
C GLU A 21 -16.93 -23.33 -2.72
N ASP A 22 -16.78 -23.03 -1.43
CA ASP A 22 -17.42 -21.89 -0.77
C ASP A 22 -16.96 -20.55 -1.39
N GLU A 23 -15.67 -20.39 -1.66
CA GLU A 23 -15.12 -19.19 -2.31
C GLU A 23 -15.61 -19.03 -3.76
N LEU A 24 -15.72 -20.14 -4.50
CA LEU A 24 -16.30 -20.12 -5.85
C LEU A 24 -17.79 -19.74 -5.85
N PHE A 25 -18.53 -20.14 -4.80
CA PHE A 25 -19.92 -19.75 -4.60
C PHE A 25 -20.05 -18.24 -4.33
N ASP A 26 -19.20 -17.69 -3.48
CA ASP A 26 -19.16 -16.24 -3.21
C ASP A 26 -18.75 -15.44 -4.46
N LEU A 27 -17.75 -15.93 -5.21
CA LEU A 27 -17.32 -15.32 -6.46
C LEU A 27 -18.43 -15.35 -7.52
N ALA A 28 -19.18 -16.45 -7.60
CA ALA A 28 -20.34 -16.57 -8.49
C ALA A 28 -21.45 -15.57 -8.15
N ALA A 29 -21.59 -15.17 -6.88
CA ALA A 29 -22.58 -14.19 -6.46
C ALA A 29 -22.27 -12.76 -6.96
N ILE A 30 -20.98 -12.42 -7.12
CA ILE A 30 -20.58 -11.10 -7.66
C ILE A 30 -20.44 -11.07 -9.18
N ALA A 31 -20.38 -12.24 -9.81
CA ALA A 31 -20.24 -12.43 -11.25
C ALA A 31 -21.61 -12.31 -11.95
N GLU A 32 -21.73 -11.46 -12.96
CA GLU A 32 -22.98 -11.24 -13.70
C GLU A 32 -22.92 -11.86 -15.10
N GLU A 33 -24.02 -12.45 -15.56
CA GLU A 33 -24.08 -13.11 -16.87
C GLU A 33 -24.79 -12.22 -17.90
N TYR A 34 -24.24 -12.16 -19.10
CA TYR A 34 -24.76 -11.38 -20.22
C TYR A 34 -24.87 -12.25 -21.47
N GLU A 35 -25.93 -12.05 -22.24
CA GLU A 35 -26.16 -12.68 -23.54
C GLU A 35 -25.90 -11.68 -24.66
N TYR A 36 -25.26 -12.12 -25.74
CA TYR A 36 -24.86 -11.26 -26.85
C TYR A 36 -25.19 -11.90 -28.20
N GLU A 37 -25.59 -11.06 -29.16
CA GLU A 37 -25.88 -11.49 -30.52
C GLU A 37 -24.65 -11.49 -31.42
N LYS A 38 -24.78 -12.14 -32.59
CA LYS A 38 -23.71 -12.09 -33.60
C LYS A 38 -23.53 -10.66 -34.11
N GLY A 39 -22.29 -10.19 -34.08
CA GLY A 39 -21.91 -8.86 -34.56
C GLY A 39 -22.09 -7.77 -33.52
N SER A 40 -22.57 -8.06 -32.31
CA SER A 40 -22.61 -7.06 -31.26
C SER A 40 -21.22 -6.77 -30.69
N VAL A 41 -20.96 -5.48 -30.41
CA VAL A 41 -19.72 -5.05 -29.77
C VAL A 41 -19.92 -5.09 -28.27
N VAL A 42 -19.08 -5.86 -27.57
CA VAL A 42 -19.13 -6.02 -26.11
C VAL A 42 -18.31 -4.92 -25.44
N VAL A 43 -17.11 -4.66 -25.95
CA VAL A 43 -16.25 -3.55 -25.51
C VAL A 43 -15.58 -2.92 -26.71
N TYR A 44 -15.37 -1.61 -26.66
CA TYR A 44 -14.64 -0.91 -27.71
C TYR A 44 -13.20 -0.67 -27.30
N GLN A 45 -12.31 -0.66 -28.30
CA GLN A 45 -10.93 -0.24 -28.12
C GLN A 45 -10.88 1.17 -27.49
N ARG A 46 -9.95 1.35 -26.54
CA ARG A 46 -9.74 2.55 -25.72
C ARG A 46 -10.79 2.82 -24.65
N ASP A 47 -11.89 2.08 -24.58
CA ASP A 47 -12.81 2.23 -23.44
C ASP A 47 -12.12 1.77 -22.15
N THR A 48 -12.70 2.14 -21.00
CA THR A 48 -12.15 1.82 -19.68
C THR A 48 -12.23 0.32 -19.38
N ALA A 49 -11.08 -0.31 -19.14
CA ALA A 49 -10.93 -1.71 -18.77
C ALA A 49 -10.78 -1.85 -17.25
N ASN A 50 -11.87 -2.20 -16.59
CA ASN A 50 -12.00 -2.37 -15.13
C ASN A 50 -12.93 -3.55 -14.77
N LYS A 51 -13.00 -4.54 -15.65
CA LYS A 51 -13.87 -5.71 -15.53
C LYS A 51 -13.21 -6.90 -16.19
N LEU A 52 -13.26 -8.05 -15.54
CA LEU A 52 -12.86 -9.31 -16.14
C LEU A 52 -14.03 -9.87 -16.94
N ILE A 53 -13.81 -10.14 -18.24
CA ILE A 53 -14.80 -10.75 -19.13
C ILE A 53 -14.38 -12.19 -19.38
N ILE A 54 -15.28 -13.14 -19.14
CA ILE A 54 -15.05 -14.57 -19.29
C ILE A 54 -16.06 -15.12 -20.28
N VAL A 55 -15.60 -15.79 -21.34
CA VAL A 55 -16.48 -16.37 -22.35
C VAL A 55 -17.13 -17.63 -21.79
N ARG A 56 -18.46 -17.64 -21.66
CA ARG A 56 -19.20 -18.82 -21.20
C ARG A 56 -19.59 -19.72 -22.35
N SER A 57 -20.13 -19.15 -23.42
CA SER A 57 -20.55 -19.85 -24.63
C SER A 57 -20.49 -18.91 -25.84
N GLY A 58 -20.49 -19.48 -27.04
CA GLY A 58 -20.26 -18.73 -28.28
C GLY A 58 -18.79 -18.43 -28.50
N ARG A 59 -18.52 -17.37 -29.28
CA ARG A 59 -17.17 -16.97 -29.64
C ARG A 59 -17.08 -15.45 -29.70
N LEU A 60 -16.18 -14.90 -28.90
CA LEU A 60 -15.80 -13.49 -28.99
C LEU A 60 -14.51 -13.38 -29.81
N PHE A 61 -14.36 -12.30 -30.57
CA PHE A 61 -13.10 -11.99 -31.23
C PHE A 61 -12.67 -10.56 -30.91
N SER A 62 -11.39 -10.39 -30.62
CA SER A 62 -10.77 -9.08 -30.46
C SER A 62 -10.15 -8.62 -31.77
N CYS A 63 -10.24 -7.33 -32.04
CA CYS A 63 -9.64 -6.67 -33.20
C CYS A 63 -9.07 -5.30 -32.79
N GLY A 64 -7.75 -5.24 -32.66
CA GLY A 64 -7.01 -4.03 -32.36
C GLY A 64 -6.58 -3.34 -33.65
N ARG A 65 -6.94 -2.06 -33.79
CA ARG A 65 -6.54 -1.23 -34.94
C ARG A 65 -5.52 -0.18 -34.51
N ASP A 66 -4.53 0.07 -35.35
CA ASP A 66 -3.58 1.18 -35.14
C ASP A 66 -4.17 2.54 -35.59
N LYS A 67 -3.38 3.61 -35.40
CA LYS A 67 -3.75 4.98 -35.79
C LYS A 67 -4.00 5.15 -37.30
N ASN A 68 -3.46 4.25 -38.13
CA ASN A 68 -3.63 4.21 -39.58
C ASN A 68 -4.78 3.27 -40.01
N GLY A 69 -5.50 2.67 -39.05
CA GLY A 69 -6.60 1.75 -39.30
C GLY A 69 -6.17 0.32 -39.68
N ILE A 70 -4.87 0.00 -39.56
CA ILE A 70 -4.35 -1.34 -39.85
C ILE A 70 -4.63 -2.24 -38.66
N VAL A 71 -5.17 -3.44 -38.92
CA VAL A 71 -5.38 -4.46 -37.88
C VAL A 71 -4.01 -4.98 -37.44
N ARG A 72 -3.69 -4.78 -36.16
CA ARG A 72 -2.41 -5.22 -35.56
C ARG A 72 -2.59 -6.48 -34.72
N GLU A 73 -3.72 -6.59 -34.04
CA GLU A 73 -4.00 -7.66 -33.11
C GLU A 73 -5.36 -8.26 -33.44
N SER A 74 -5.40 -9.58 -33.60
CA SER A 74 -6.65 -10.31 -33.72
C SER A 74 -6.53 -11.64 -33.02
N ARG A 75 -7.44 -11.89 -32.08
CA ARG A 75 -7.51 -13.13 -31.32
C ARG A 75 -8.97 -13.56 -31.19
N SER A 76 -9.23 -14.86 -31.30
CA SER A 76 -10.53 -15.44 -30.98
C SER A 76 -10.49 -16.05 -29.58
N TYR A 77 -11.59 -15.88 -28.86
CA TYR A 77 -11.79 -16.36 -27.50
C TYR A 77 -13.00 -17.31 -27.50
N PHE A 78 -12.80 -18.49 -26.94
CA PHE A 78 -13.76 -19.58 -26.84
C PHE A 78 -14.22 -19.76 -25.40
N SER A 79 -15.21 -20.63 -25.19
CA SER A 79 -15.69 -20.98 -23.84
C SER A 79 -14.54 -21.34 -22.90
N GLY A 80 -14.47 -20.68 -21.75
CA GLY A 80 -13.40 -20.82 -20.75
C GLY A 80 -12.28 -19.78 -20.88
N ASP A 81 -12.13 -19.14 -22.04
CA ASP A 81 -11.16 -18.05 -22.19
C ASP A 81 -11.66 -16.79 -21.50
N TYR A 82 -10.74 -15.98 -20.99
CA TYR A 82 -11.02 -14.67 -20.41
C TYR A 82 -10.15 -13.58 -21.02
N PHE A 83 -10.59 -12.33 -20.88
CA PHE A 83 -9.85 -11.16 -21.31
C PHE A 83 -9.10 -10.58 -20.13
N ASP A 84 -7.78 -10.80 -20.11
CA ASP A 84 -6.75 -10.16 -19.28
C ASP A 84 -7.08 -9.98 -17.78
N ASP A 85 -6.38 -10.73 -16.93
CA ASP A 85 -6.57 -10.73 -15.48
C ASP A 85 -6.05 -9.47 -14.78
N ILE A 86 -5.20 -8.70 -15.46
CA ILE A 86 -4.66 -7.41 -15.01
C ILE A 86 -5.78 -6.44 -14.58
N TRP A 87 -6.93 -6.46 -15.27
CA TRP A 87 -8.04 -5.52 -15.05
C TRP A 87 -8.81 -5.75 -13.74
N LEU A 88 -8.52 -6.85 -13.03
CA LEU A 88 -8.98 -7.06 -11.65
C LEU A 88 -8.23 -6.19 -10.64
N PHE A 89 -7.00 -5.75 -10.95
CA PHE A 89 -6.13 -5.02 -10.02
C PHE A 89 -5.94 -3.57 -10.42
N THR A 90 -5.76 -3.30 -11.72
CA THR A 90 -5.52 -1.94 -12.23
C THR A 90 -6.47 -1.59 -13.37
N THR A 91 -6.98 -0.35 -13.36
CA THR A 91 -7.79 0.15 -14.46
C THR A 91 -6.88 0.56 -15.62
N ARG A 92 -7.12 0.02 -16.82
CA ARG A 92 -6.41 0.36 -18.07
C ARG A 92 -7.41 0.68 -19.18
N THR A 93 -6.94 0.80 -20.42
CA THR A 93 -7.80 0.88 -21.59
C THR A 93 -7.81 -0.43 -22.36
N TYR A 94 -8.93 -0.76 -23.00
CA TYR A 94 -8.98 -1.96 -23.85
C TYR A 94 -8.07 -1.81 -25.07
N PRO A 95 -7.13 -2.74 -25.31
CA PRO A 95 -6.19 -2.65 -26.44
C PRO A 95 -6.88 -2.90 -27.79
N ALA A 96 -8.03 -3.57 -27.78
CA ALA A 96 -8.78 -3.98 -28.96
C ALA A 96 -10.29 -3.92 -28.73
N THR A 97 -11.05 -3.76 -29.82
CA THR A 97 -12.52 -3.89 -29.79
C THR A 97 -12.88 -5.38 -29.75
N VAL A 98 -13.80 -5.77 -28.88
CA VAL A 98 -14.28 -7.14 -28.74
C VAL A 98 -15.70 -7.24 -29.28
N GLN A 99 -15.93 -8.20 -30.17
CA GLN A 99 -17.21 -8.38 -30.85
C GLN A 99 -17.61 -9.87 -30.87
N GLY A 100 -18.92 -10.14 -30.82
CA GLY A 100 -19.49 -11.47 -30.99
C GLY A 100 -19.33 -11.98 -32.41
N ALA A 101 -18.56 -13.05 -32.61
CA ALA A 101 -18.48 -13.75 -33.90
C ALA A 101 -19.68 -14.69 -34.10
N ASP A 102 -20.13 -15.32 -33.02
CA ASP A 102 -21.28 -16.22 -32.93
C ASP A 102 -22.10 -15.86 -31.68
N PRO A 103 -23.44 -16.00 -31.67
CA PRO A 103 -24.24 -15.64 -30.50
C PRO A 103 -23.85 -16.52 -29.30
N GLY A 104 -23.89 -15.94 -28.10
CA GLY A 104 -23.41 -16.63 -26.92
C GLY A 104 -23.61 -15.85 -25.63
N ARG A 105 -22.89 -16.27 -24.59
CA ARG A 105 -22.92 -15.64 -23.27
C ARG A 105 -21.54 -15.40 -22.72
N PHE A 106 -21.38 -14.35 -21.94
CA PHE A 106 -20.18 -14.08 -21.16
C PHE A 106 -20.53 -13.76 -19.71
N ILE A 107 -19.57 -14.00 -18.84
CA ILE A 107 -19.63 -13.64 -17.43
C ILE A 107 -18.73 -12.42 -17.23
N LEU A 108 -19.20 -11.47 -16.43
CA LEU A 108 -18.53 -10.22 -16.11
C LEU A 108 -18.33 -10.11 -14.60
N ILE A 109 -17.08 -9.89 -14.19
CA ILE A 109 -16.74 -9.58 -12.80
C ILE A 109 -16.21 -8.16 -12.75
N GLU A 110 -16.91 -7.29 -12.04
CA GLU A 110 -16.49 -5.90 -11.85
C GLU A 110 -15.32 -5.81 -10.87
N GLN A 111 -14.29 -5.06 -11.22
CA GLN A 111 -13.12 -4.81 -10.38
C GLN A 111 -13.52 -4.32 -8.98
N LYS A 112 -14.50 -3.41 -8.88
CA LYS A 112 -14.96 -2.86 -7.59
C LYS A 112 -15.55 -3.94 -6.69
N LYS A 113 -16.39 -4.83 -7.21
CA LYS A 113 -17.00 -5.93 -6.44
C LYS A 113 -15.94 -6.94 -6.02
N PHE A 114 -14.99 -7.22 -6.92
CA PHE A 114 -13.87 -8.10 -6.64
C PHE A 114 -12.97 -7.55 -5.52
N HIS A 115 -12.64 -6.27 -5.53
CA HIS A 115 -11.90 -5.62 -4.45
C HIS A 115 -12.64 -5.68 -3.10
N ILE A 116 -13.96 -5.46 -3.08
CA ILE A 116 -14.78 -5.60 -1.86
C ILE A 116 -14.69 -7.04 -1.32
N TYR A 117 -14.72 -8.03 -2.21
CA TYR A 117 -14.56 -9.44 -1.84
C TYR A 117 -13.16 -9.73 -1.28
N LEU A 118 -12.10 -9.22 -1.92
CA LEU A 118 -10.72 -9.35 -1.45
C LEU A 118 -10.45 -8.64 -0.11
N GLU A 119 -11.14 -7.54 0.19
CA GLU A 119 -11.05 -6.87 1.49
C GLU A 119 -11.55 -7.76 2.63
N GLN A 120 -12.56 -8.59 2.35
CA GLN A 120 -13.13 -9.53 3.31
C GLN A 120 -12.30 -10.81 3.41
N ASN A 121 -11.67 -11.22 2.30
CA ASN A 121 -10.87 -12.45 2.20
C ASN A 121 -9.47 -12.15 1.61
N PRO A 122 -8.54 -11.54 2.38
CA PRO A 122 -7.24 -11.11 1.83
C PRO A 122 -6.33 -12.26 1.40
N ASP A 123 -6.49 -13.43 2.02
CA ASP A 123 -5.67 -14.61 1.75
C ASP A 123 -6.04 -15.27 0.40
N LEU A 124 -7.18 -14.89 -0.19
CA LEU A 124 -7.66 -15.39 -1.49
C LEU A 124 -6.64 -15.14 -2.61
N ILE A 125 -5.89 -14.04 -2.55
CA ILE A 125 -4.93 -13.67 -3.60
C ILE A 125 -3.84 -14.71 -3.79
N ASP A 126 -3.41 -15.36 -2.70
CA ASP A 126 -2.35 -16.37 -2.75
C ASP A 126 -2.82 -17.66 -3.46
N PHE A 127 -4.13 -17.82 -3.67
CA PHE A 127 -4.76 -18.95 -4.37
C PHE A 127 -5.23 -18.61 -5.78
N LEU A 128 -5.02 -17.38 -6.27
CA LEU A 128 -5.34 -17.02 -7.65
C LEU A 128 -4.16 -17.35 -8.56
N VAL A 129 -4.43 -18.06 -9.65
CA VAL A 129 -3.43 -18.33 -10.69
C VAL A 129 -3.41 -17.14 -11.65
N LEU A 130 -2.57 -16.16 -11.35
CA LEU A 130 -2.44 -14.92 -12.09
C LEU A 130 -1.29 -14.98 -13.12
N SER A 131 -1.41 -14.20 -14.18
CA SER A 131 -0.30 -13.88 -15.09
C SER A 131 0.83 -13.17 -14.34
N ASP A 132 2.06 -13.24 -14.86
CA ASP A 132 3.23 -12.61 -14.22
C ASP A 132 2.98 -11.12 -13.91
N GLU A 133 2.39 -10.38 -14.84
CA GLU A 133 2.07 -8.95 -14.66
C GLU A 133 0.95 -8.73 -13.64
N ALA A 134 -0.11 -9.54 -13.66
CA ALA A 134 -1.18 -9.44 -12.68
C ALA A 134 -0.71 -9.82 -11.27
N SER A 135 0.22 -10.77 -11.14
CA SER A 135 0.85 -11.14 -9.88
C SER A 135 1.67 -9.99 -9.29
N ASP A 136 2.50 -9.33 -10.10
CA ASP A 136 3.26 -8.14 -9.68
C ASP A 136 2.34 -7.01 -9.19
N LEU A 137 1.22 -6.78 -9.91
CA LEU A 137 0.21 -5.78 -9.55
C LEU A 137 -0.54 -6.17 -8.26
N ALA A 138 -0.84 -7.45 -8.07
CA ALA A 138 -1.45 -7.97 -6.86
C ALA A 138 -0.52 -7.82 -5.64
N GLU A 139 0.79 -8.05 -5.81
CA GLU A 139 1.79 -7.83 -4.75
C GLU A 139 1.90 -6.35 -4.35
N GLY A 140 1.84 -5.45 -5.34
CA GLY A 140 1.85 -3.99 -5.15
C GLY A 140 0.52 -3.41 -4.64
N SER A 141 -0.59 -4.15 -4.80
CA SER A 141 -1.92 -3.78 -4.34
C SER A 141 -2.04 -3.81 -2.81
N LEU A 142 -3.09 -3.20 -2.26
CA LEU A 142 -3.42 -3.17 -0.83
C LEU A 142 -3.39 -4.54 -0.13
N TYR A 143 -3.68 -5.59 -0.88
CA TYR A 143 -3.82 -6.95 -0.38
C TYR A 143 -2.47 -7.71 -0.38
N GLY A 144 -1.50 -7.24 -1.16
CA GLY A 144 -0.18 -7.84 -1.31
C GLY A 144 0.77 -7.60 -0.14
N GLY A 145 1.88 -8.34 -0.14
CA GLY A 145 2.91 -8.27 0.91
C GLY A 145 3.58 -6.90 1.03
N ALA A 146 3.70 -6.17 -0.08
CA ALA A 146 4.30 -4.83 -0.11
C ALA A 146 3.41 -3.82 0.63
N ALA A 147 2.11 -3.76 0.34
CA ALA A 147 1.20 -2.82 0.98
C ALA A 147 0.98 -3.10 2.48
N LYS A 148 1.09 -4.37 2.92
CA LYS A 148 1.08 -4.72 4.36
C LYS A 148 2.16 -3.95 5.15
N ARG A 149 3.33 -3.69 4.54
CA ARG A 149 4.43 -2.89 5.14
C ARG A 149 4.12 -1.40 5.22
N PHE A 150 3.19 -0.92 4.38
CA PHE A 150 2.80 0.48 4.25
C PHE A 150 1.37 0.76 4.69
N LYS A 151 0.81 -0.04 5.60
CA LYS A 151 -0.56 0.15 6.13
C LYS A 151 -0.80 1.57 6.67
N SER A 152 0.24 2.25 7.15
CA SER A 152 0.19 3.65 7.59
C SER A 152 -0.13 4.65 6.46
N LEU A 153 0.12 4.29 5.20
CA LEU A 153 -0.13 5.13 4.05
C LEU A 153 -1.61 5.23 3.68
N LYS A 154 -2.51 4.36 4.16
CA LYS A 154 -3.95 4.38 3.81
C LYS A 154 -4.16 4.53 2.29
N LEU A 155 -3.74 3.53 1.53
CA LEU A 155 -3.94 3.50 0.08
C LEU A 155 -5.43 3.25 -0.24
N LEU A 156 -5.87 3.63 -1.43
CA LEU A 156 -7.21 3.30 -1.94
C LEU A 156 -7.29 1.82 -2.41
N PRO A 157 -8.48 1.19 -2.45
CA PRO A 157 -8.70 -0.19 -2.92
C PRO A 157 -8.02 -0.53 -4.25
N ASP A 158 -8.03 0.41 -5.19
CA ASP A 158 -7.49 0.31 -6.54
C ASP A 158 -6.15 1.06 -6.71
N GLU A 159 -5.52 1.45 -5.62
CA GLU A 159 -4.20 2.09 -5.62
C GLU A 159 -3.10 1.06 -5.43
N ILE A 160 -2.22 0.98 -6.42
CA ILE A 160 -1.14 -0.01 -6.50
C ILE A 160 0.20 0.70 -6.35
N ILE A 161 1.11 0.11 -5.58
CA ILE A 161 2.49 0.56 -5.44
C ILE A 161 3.27 0.10 -6.67
N GLU A 162 3.55 1.05 -7.56
CA GLU A 162 4.35 0.83 -8.79
C GLU A 162 5.85 0.90 -8.51
N TYR A 163 6.25 1.76 -7.57
CA TYR A 163 7.64 1.99 -7.27
C TYR A 163 7.86 2.39 -5.82
N GLN A 164 8.90 1.82 -5.22
CA GLN A 164 9.31 2.16 -3.86
C GLN A 164 10.83 2.33 -3.82
N LYS A 165 11.28 3.44 -3.24
CA LYS A 165 12.72 3.64 -3.01
C LYS A 165 13.01 4.36 -1.71
N ARG A 166 14.17 4.03 -1.15
CA ARG A 166 14.77 4.75 -0.02
C ARG A 166 15.92 5.60 -0.52
N ARG A 167 16.42 6.50 0.34
CA ARG A 167 17.69 7.19 0.09
C ARG A 167 18.82 6.17 -0.09
N SER A 168 19.80 6.51 -0.90
CA SER A 168 20.93 5.65 -1.24
C SER A 168 21.76 5.26 -0.02
N VAL A 169 22.06 3.97 0.10
CA VAL A 169 22.97 3.44 1.13
C VAL A 169 24.39 3.98 0.92
N ALA A 170 24.81 4.22 -0.32
CA ALA A 170 26.12 4.78 -0.60
C ALA A 170 26.26 6.20 -0.04
N VAL A 171 25.21 7.02 -0.15
CA VAL A 171 25.20 8.37 0.44
C VAL A 171 25.23 8.30 1.97
N LEU A 172 24.46 7.37 2.58
CA LEU A 172 24.53 7.11 4.01
C LEU A 172 25.96 6.75 4.43
N LEU A 173 26.57 5.77 3.77
CA LEU A 173 27.93 5.32 4.05
C LEU A 173 28.93 6.47 3.93
N ILE A 174 28.90 7.25 2.85
CA ILE A 174 29.82 8.38 2.68
C ILE A 174 29.63 9.42 3.79
N LYS A 175 28.38 9.79 4.11
CA LYS A 175 28.06 10.77 5.15
C LYS A 175 28.39 10.27 6.56
N THR A 176 28.37 8.96 6.82
CA THR A 176 28.62 8.38 8.13
C THR A 176 30.09 7.98 8.33
N VAL A 177 30.71 7.37 7.33
CA VAL A 177 32.06 6.78 7.42
C VAL A 177 33.13 7.86 7.56
N ILE A 178 33.08 8.93 6.77
CA ILE A 178 34.08 10.00 6.81
C ILE A 178 34.14 10.67 8.20
N PRO A 179 33.04 11.19 8.78
CA PRO A 179 33.09 11.79 10.11
C PRO A 179 33.41 10.77 11.20
N PHE A 180 32.98 9.50 11.05
CA PHE A 180 33.34 8.44 11.98
C PHE A 180 34.86 8.22 12.04
N PHE A 181 35.53 8.08 10.89
CA PHE A 181 36.99 7.93 10.85
C PHE A 181 37.72 9.20 11.26
N LEU A 182 37.23 10.39 10.92
CA LEU A 182 37.80 11.65 11.41
C LEU A 182 37.70 11.75 12.94
N ALA A 183 36.57 11.35 13.52
CA ALA A 183 36.39 11.28 14.97
C ALA A 183 37.35 10.25 15.61
N LEU A 184 37.52 9.08 14.98
CA LEU A 184 38.46 8.05 15.44
C LEU A 184 39.92 8.53 15.39
N ILE A 185 40.32 9.23 14.31
CA ILE A 185 41.64 9.83 14.18
C ILE A 185 41.83 10.92 15.26
N GLY A 186 40.83 11.78 15.46
CA GLY A 186 40.85 12.79 16.52
C GLY A 186 41.02 12.17 17.91
N LEU A 187 40.33 11.06 18.18
CA LEU A 187 40.45 10.29 19.42
C LEU A 187 41.85 9.69 19.58
N GLY A 188 42.42 9.13 18.52
CA GLY A 188 43.77 8.57 18.50
C GLY A 188 44.85 9.63 18.70
N LEU A 189 44.70 10.81 18.09
CA LEU A 189 45.59 11.94 18.30
C LEU A 189 45.48 12.48 19.73
N PHE A 190 44.26 12.62 20.25
CA PHE A 190 44.05 13.01 21.64
C PHE A 190 44.75 12.04 22.60
N TRP A 191 44.58 10.73 22.39
CA TRP A 191 45.27 9.71 23.16
C TRP A 191 46.80 9.82 23.04
N ARG A 192 47.32 10.07 21.83
CA ARG A 192 48.76 10.17 21.56
C ARG A 192 49.44 11.37 22.22
N PHE A 193 48.75 12.51 22.33
CA PHE A 193 49.28 13.76 22.87
C PHE A 193 49.04 13.93 24.37
N PHE A 194 47.86 13.52 24.87
CA PHE A 194 47.46 13.73 26.26
C PHE A 194 47.57 12.47 27.13
N GLY A 195 47.64 11.29 26.52
CA GLY A 195 47.63 10.02 27.24
C GLY A 195 46.28 9.69 27.88
N LEU A 196 46.15 8.48 28.42
CA LEU A 196 44.99 8.00 29.19
C LEU A 196 45.37 7.75 30.65
N THR A 197 46.19 8.63 31.22
CA THR A 197 46.81 8.45 32.55
C THR A 197 45.86 8.83 33.69
N ASN A 198 44.99 9.81 33.48
CA ASN A 198 44.05 10.31 34.48
C ASN A 198 42.62 9.87 34.17
N THR A 199 41.81 9.60 35.21
CA THR A 199 40.39 9.22 35.07
C THR A 199 39.60 10.24 34.23
N GLY A 200 39.92 11.54 34.34
CA GLY A 200 39.28 12.59 33.53
C GLY A 200 39.54 12.46 32.02
N SER A 201 40.75 12.08 31.62
CA SER A 201 41.09 11.86 30.21
C SER A 201 40.38 10.63 29.62
N GLN A 202 40.23 9.57 30.42
CA GLN A 202 39.49 8.35 30.06
C GLN A 202 37.99 8.65 29.87
N LEU A 203 37.41 9.44 30.78
CA LEU A 203 36.02 9.90 30.68
C LEU A 203 35.78 10.74 29.42
N LEU A 204 36.68 11.65 29.10
CA LEU A 204 36.54 12.53 27.94
C LEU A 204 36.59 11.72 26.63
N VAL A 205 37.56 10.80 26.51
CA VAL A 205 37.67 9.89 25.35
C VAL A 205 36.44 9.00 25.23
N GLY A 206 35.95 8.44 26.34
CA GLY A 206 34.72 7.64 26.37
C GLY A 206 33.49 8.45 25.94
N LEU A 207 33.35 9.69 26.41
CA LEU A 207 32.27 10.58 26.03
C LEU A 207 32.31 10.95 24.54
N MET A 208 33.48 11.28 23.99
CA MET A 208 33.64 11.59 22.57
C MET A 208 33.32 10.39 21.67
N PHE A 209 33.73 9.18 22.10
CA PHE A 209 33.37 7.95 21.41
C PHE A 209 31.86 7.70 21.45
N LEU A 210 31.23 7.85 22.62
CA LEU A 210 29.78 7.71 22.78
C LEU A 210 29.00 8.70 21.90
N LEU A 211 29.42 9.97 21.86
CA LEU A 211 28.80 10.98 20.99
C LEU A 211 28.94 10.63 19.51
N THR A 212 30.08 10.03 19.12
CA THR A 212 30.30 9.55 17.74
C THR A 212 29.35 8.40 17.41
N LEU A 213 29.18 7.42 18.30
CA LEU A 213 28.21 6.34 18.12
C LEU A 213 26.77 6.86 18.06
N LEU A 214 26.42 7.81 18.93
CA LEU A 214 25.09 8.42 18.93
C LEU A 214 24.81 9.18 17.63
N TYR A 215 25.82 9.87 17.09
CA TYR A 215 25.73 10.53 15.78
C TYR A 215 25.49 9.53 14.65
N VAL A 216 26.26 8.43 14.61
CA VAL A 216 26.07 7.36 13.61
C VAL A 216 24.68 6.75 13.74
N PHE A 217 24.25 6.44 14.96
CA PHE A 217 22.93 5.91 15.24
C PHE A 217 21.82 6.85 14.77
N TRP A 218 21.96 8.15 15.04
CA TRP A 218 21.02 9.18 14.60
C TRP A 218 20.92 9.24 13.06
N GLN A 219 22.06 9.16 12.37
CA GLN A 219 22.10 9.18 10.90
C GLN A 219 21.45 7.94 10.28
N VAL A 220 21.62 6.76 10.90
CA VAL A 220 20.99 5.51 10.44
C VAL A 220 19.48 5.54 10.70
N LEU A 221 19.04 6.07 11.84
CA LEU A 221 17.61 6.22 12.12
C LEU A 221 16.93 7.18 11.14
N ASP A 222 17.55 8.31 10.83
CA ASP A 222 17.06 9.27 9.84
C ASP A 222 16.87 8.59 8.47
N TRP A 223 17.91 7.89 8.00
CA TRP A 223 17.84 7.12 6.75
C TRP A 223 16.81 5.99 6.76
N ALA A 224 16.64 5.29 7.89
CA ALA A 224 15.75 4.13 7.97
C ALA A 224 14.27 4.51 7.91
N ASN A 225 13.92 5.74 8.32
CA ASN A 225 12.55 6.22 8.44
C ASN A 225 12.06 7.02 7.22
N ASP A 226 12.98 7.49 6.37
CA ASP A 226 12.64 8.27 5.18
C ASP A 226 12.53 7.37 3.94
N TYR A 227 11.40 7.45 3.24
CA TYR A 227 11.15 6.67 2.04
C TYR A 227 10.18 7.36 1.08
N PHE A 228 10.29 6.98 -0.18
CA PHE A 228 9.48 7.46 -1.29
C PHE A 228 8.69 6.30 -1.88
N VAL A 229 7.40 6.53 -2.12
CA VAL A 229 6.50 5.57 -2.76
C VAL A 229 5.79 6.29 -3.91
N ILE A 230 5.78 5.67 -5.08
CA ILE A 230 5.02 6.12 -6.24
C ILE A 230 3.96 5.05 -6.47
N THR A 231 2.70 5.47 -6.43
CA THR A 231 1.56 4.63 -6.76
C THR A 231 1.01 5.01 -8.12
N ASN A 232 0.09 4.23 -8.68
CA ASN A 232 -0.62 4.59 -9.91
C ASN A 232 -1.46 5.89 -9.80
N LYS A 233 -1.71 6.42 -8.58
CA LYS A 233 -2.54 7.61 -8.35
C LYS A 233 -1.83 8.75 -7.64
N HIS A 234 -0.92 8.44 -6.73
CA HIS A 234 -0.27 9.41 -5.86
C HIS A 234 1.24 9.20 -5.81
N LEU A 235 1.94 10.32 -5.73
CA LEU A 235 3.31 10.40 -5.27
C LEU A 235 3.31 10.62 -3.75
N ILE A 236 3.94 9.72 -3.02
CA ILE A 236 3.98 9.73 -1.56
C ILE A 236 5.41 9.95 -1.09
N HIS A 237 5.61 11.01 -0.31
CA HIS A 237 6.85 11.28 0.40
C HIS A 237 6.61 11.15 1.91
N HIS A 238 7.31 10.21 2.53
CA HIS A 238 7.29 10.01 3.97
C HIS A 238 8.59 10.49 4.59
N GLU A 239 8.50 11.51 5.44
CA GLU A 239 9.64 12.09 6.18
C GLU A 239 9.38 12.00 7.68
N PHE A 240 10.32 11.45 8.44
CA PHE A 240 10.22 11.40 9.90
C PHE A 240 11.13 12.40 10.57
N SER A 241 10.56 13.49 11.09
CA SER A 241 11.34 14.50 11.79
C SER A 241 11.66 14.06 13.23
N LEU A 242 12.84 13.50 13.46
CA LEU A 242 13.32 13.05 14.79
C LEU A 242 13.27 14.18 15.84
N ARG A 243 13.45 15.44 15.44
CA ARG A 243 13.42 16.60 16.35
C ARG A 243 12.01 16.94 16.86
N LYS A 244 10.99 16.78 16.01
CA LYS A 244 9.59 17.10 16.35
C LYS A 244 8.80 15.84 16.71
N PHE A 245 9.37 14.65 16.52
CA PHE A 245 8.73 13.35 16.67
C PHE A 245 7.40 13.27 15.90
N GLN A 246 7.39 13.87 14.71
CA GLN A 246 6.23 13.91 13.83
C GLN A 246 6.62 13.34 12.47
N ALA A 247 5.81 12.39 12.01
CA ALA A 247 5.86 11.91 10.63
C ALA A 247 5.07 12.91 9.76
N LYS A 248 5.71 13.38 8.68
CA LYS A 248 5.06 14.16 7.64
C LYS A 248 4.86 13.24 6.44
N ILE A 249 3.61 13.09 6.03
CA ILE A 249 3.23 12.29 4.85
C ILE A 249 2.66 13.27 3.84
N ASP A 250 3.46 13.58 2.81
CA ASP A 250 2.99 14.39 1.69
C ASP A 250 2.48 13.44 0.61
N LYS A 251 1.18 13.48 0.35
CA LYS A 251 0.54 12.75 -0.77
C LYS A 251 0.16 13.75 -1.86
N ILE A 252 0.66 13.54 -3.07
CA ILE A 252 0.36 14.39 -4.22
C ILE A 252 -0.27 13.54 -5.33
N PRO A 253 -1.45 13.89 -5.84
CA PRO A 253 -2.02 13.21 -7.00
C PRO A 253 -1.12 13.35 -8.23
N ILE A 254 -0.95 12.27 -8.99
CA ILE A 254 -0.11 12.27 -10.20
C ILE A 254 -0.56 13.31 -11.23
N ASP A 255 -1.85 13.67 -11.25
CA ASP A 255 -2.43 14.71 -12.11
C ASP A 255 -1.83 16.09 -11.87
N GLN A 256 -1.38 16.32 -10.65
CA GLN A 256 -0.78 17.59 -10.26
C GLN A 256 0.70 17.63 -10.60
N VAL A 257 1.33 16.53 -11.03
CA VAL A 257 2.74 16.51 -11.42
C VAL A 257 2.92 17.14 -12.80
N GLN A 258 3.70 18.21 -12.88
CA GLN A 258 3.97 18.92 -14.13
C GLN A 258 5.22 18.39 -14.83
N SER A 259 6.33 18.32 -14.10
CA SER A 259 7.62 17.86 -14.62
C SER A 259 8.42 17.15 -13.55
N VAL A 260 9.24 16.18 -13.99
CA VAL A 260 10.24 15.50 -13.18
C VAL A 260 11.61 15.82 -13.78
N GLU A 261 12.43 16.53 -13.03
CA GLU A 261 13.79 16.90 -13.44
C GLU A 261 14.81 16.07 -12.67
N VAL A 262 15.65 15.33 -13.37
CA VAL A 262 16.74 14.56 -12.76
C VAL A 262 17.99 15.42 -12.65
N LEU A 263 18.44 15.65 -11.42
CA LEU A 263 19.64 16.43 -11.10
C LEU A 263 20.75 15.53 -10.56
N LYS A 264 21.89 15.50 -11.26
CA LYS A 264 23.11 14.81 -10.83
C LYS A 264 24.22 15.85 -10.60
N PRO A 265 24.42 16.33 -9.36
CA PRO A 265 25.24 17.51 -9.10
C PRO A 265 26.77 17.28 -9.14
N SER A 266 27.26 16.04 -9.16
CA SER A 266 28.69 15.75 -9.07
C SER A 266 29.13 14.56 -9.93
N LEU A 267 30.43 14.50 -10.29
CA LEU A 267 31.01 13.38 -11.04
C LEU A 267 30.86 12.04 -10.31
N PHE A 268 31.00 12.04 -8.97
CA PHE A 268 30.77 10.84 -8.15
C PHE A 268 29.30 10.41 -8.14
N ALA A 269 28.38 11.37 -8.14
CA ALA A 269 26.96 11.09 -8.28
C ALA A 269 26.64 10.47 -9.66
N THR A 270 27.28 10.94 -10.72
CA THR A 270 27.16 10.33 -12.06
C THR A 270 27.75 8.92 -12.10
N LEU A 271 28.94 8.72 -11.52
CA LEU A 271 29.62 7.41 -11.51
C LEU A 271 28.85 6.35 -10.73
N LEU A 272 28.28 6.73 -9.58
CA LEU A 272 27.48 5.83 -8.72
C LEU A 272 26.00 5.78 -9.13
N ASN A 273 25.62 6.51 -10.19
CA ASN A 273 24.24 6.70 -10.64
C ASN A 273 23.27 7.16 -9.53
N ILE A 274 23.74 8.05 -8.65
CA ILE A 274 22.94 8.64 -7.57
C ILE A 274 22.52 10.04 -8.02
N GLY A 275 21.30 10.45 -7.71
CA GLY A 275 20.89 11.82 -7.97
C GLY A 275 19.62 12.20 -7.23
N THR A 276 19.09 13.35 -7.64
CA THR A 276 17.90 13.94 -7.04
C THR A 276 16.84 14.11 -8.11
N ALA A 277 15.65 13.54 -7.91
CA ALA A 277 14.50 13.82 -8.77
C ALA A 277 13.71 14.99 -8.18
N ARG A 278 13.64 16.11 -8.92
CA ARG A 278 12.88 17.29 -8.55
C ARG A 278 11.53 17.25 -9.27
N ILE A 279 10.46 17.14 -8.49
CA ILE A 279 9.11 17.01 -8.99
C ILE A 279 8.40 18.35 -8.79
N THR A 280 8.06 19.00 -9.90
CA THR A 280 7.32 20.26 -9.89
C THR A 280 5.84 19.96 -10.00
N THR A 281 5.05 20.52 -9.09
CA THR A 281 3.60 20.27 -9.03
C THR A 281 2.81 21.55 -9.32
N ALA A 282 1.61 21.36 -9.85
CA ALA A 282 0.68 22.44 -10.21
C ALA A 282 -0.01 23.07 -8.98
N ALA A 283 0.01 22.38 -7.84
CA ALA A 283 -0.47 22.93 -6.58
C ALA A 283 0.45 24.08 -6.14
N GLN A 284 -0.13 25.14 -5.54
CA GLN A 284 0.57 26.38 -5.14
C GLN A 284 1.90 26.11 -4.42
N ALA A 285 2.99 26.12 -5.19
CA ALA A 285 4.39 26.16 -4.76
C ALA A 285 4.94 24.98 -3.92
N ALA A 286 4.52 23.73 -4.18
CA ALA A 286 5.17 22.56 -3.58
C ALA A 286 6.08 21.84 -4.59
N THR A 287 7.37 22.22 -4.65
CA THR A 287 8.39 21.37 -5.29
C THR A 287 8.76 20.26 -4.32
N ILE A 288 8.48 19.01 -4.70
CA ILE A 288 8.94 17.84 -3.95
C ILE A 288 10.31 17.43 -4.48
N ILE A 289 11.22 17.11 -3.56
CA ILE A 289 12.60 16.75 -3.87
C ILE A 289 12.84 15.34 -3.36
N PHE A 290 13.04 14.40 -4.28
CA PHE A 290 13.48 13.05 -3.96
C PHE A 290 15.00 13.05 -4.02
N ASP A 291 15.65 13.34 -2.89
CA ASP A 291 17.08 13.54 -2.82
C ASP A 291 17.86 12.24 -2.62
N ASN A 292 19.07 12.18 -3.19
CA ASN A 292 20.03 11.10 -2.94
C ASN A 292 19.48 9.70 -3.25
N VAL A 293 18.70 9.56 -4.32
CA VAL A 293 18.11 8.29 -4.75
C VAL A 293 19.04 7.58 -5.74
N ASP A 294 19.18 6.26 -5.60
CA ASP A 294 19.87 5.44 -6.60
C ASP A 294 19.06 5.44 -7.90
N ASN A 295 19.72 5.47 -9.06
CA ASN A 295 19.09 5.48 -10.38
C ASN A 295 17.84 6.40 -10.51
N PRO A 296 18.00 7.73 -10.43
CA PRO A 296 16.87 8.66 -10.50
C PRO A 296 16.15 8.69 -11.86
N LEU A 297 16.74 8.11 -12.91
CA LEU A 297 16.09 7.97 -14.22
C LEU A 297 14.88 7.04 -14.15
N GLU A 298 14.95 5.99 -13.34
CA GLU A 298 13.86 5.03 -13.16
C GLU A 298 12.61 5.71 -12.58
N ILE A 299 12.79 6.68 -11.68
CA ILE A 299 11.69 7.49 -11.15
C ILE A 299 11.03 8.31 -12.25
N GLN A 300 11.83 8.95 -13.10
CA GLN A 300 11.33 9.72 -14.23
C GLN A 300 10.55 8.83 -15.19
N ASP A 301 11.15 7.71 -15.63
CA ASP A 301 10.53 6.76 -16.56
C ASP A 301 9.21 6.21 -15.99
N THR A 302 9.17 5.89 -14.69
CA THR A 302 7.96 5.41 -14.00
C THR A 302 6.86 6.46 -13.98
N VAL A 303 7.18 7.71 -13.60
CA VAL A 303 6.20 8.80 -13.57
C VAL A 303 5.69 9.14 -14.97
N GLU A 304 6.58 9.15 -15.97
CA GLU A 304 6.20 9.38 -17.37
C GLU A 304 5.29 8.27 -17.89
N ARG A 305 5.59 7.00 -17.58
CA ARG A 305 4.74 5.85 -17.90
C ARG A 305 3.34 5.98 -17.30
N ILE A 306 3.24 6.23 -15.98
CA ILE A 306 1.94 6.36 -15.31
C ILE A 306 1.14 7.54 -15.87
N ARG A 307 1.80 8.65 -16.21
CA ARG A 307 1.13 9.80 -16.85
C ARG A 307 0.62 9.48 -18.25
N ALA A 308 1.38 8.72 -19.04
CA ALA A 308 0.95 8.28 -20.36
C ALA A 308 -0.28 7.35 -20.26
N GLU A 309 -0.21 6.35 -19.37
CA GLU A 309 -1.33 5.43 -19.11
C GLU A 309 -2.58 6.18 -18.64
N LYS A 310 -2.41 7.16 -17.74
CA LYS A 310 -3.51 8.00 -17.29
C LYS A 310 -4.10 8.88 -18.40
N GLY A 311 -3.25 9.46 -19.25
CA GLY A 311 -3.72 10.21 -20.42
C GLY A 311 -4.57 9.36 -21.36
N ASP A 312 -4.18 8.10 -21.57
CA ASP A 312 -4.96 7.14 -22.35
C ASP A 312 -6.30 6.79 -21.68
N LEU A 313 -6.30 6.61 -20.35
CA LEU A 313 -7.51 6.38 -19.55
C LEU A 313 -8.50 7.55 -19.63
N ASP A 314 -8.03 8.79 -19.43
CA ASP A 314 -8.88 9.99 -19.45
C ASP A 314 -9.48 10.21 -20.85
N ALA A 315 -8.70 9.95 -21.90
CA ALA A 315 -9.18 9.97 -23.29
C ALA A 315 -10.22 8.88 -23.55
N GLY A 316 -10.00 7.68 -23.00
CA GLY A 316 -10.92 6.55 -23.07
C GLY A 316 -12.25 6.79 -22.38
N GLN A 317 -12.21 7.34 -21.16
CA GLN A 317 -13.40 7.74 -20.40
C GLN A 317 -14.21 8.80 -21.15
N THR A 318 -13.53 9.85 -21.65
CA THR A 318 -14.19 10.88 -22.46
C THR A 318 -14.87 10.29 -23.69
N GLN A 319 -14.21 9.35 -24.38
CA GLN A 319 -14.78 8.68 -25.54
C GLN A 319 -15.99 7.81 -25.17
N GLN A 320 -15.91 7.09 -24.05
CA GLN A 320 -16.98 6.24 -23.55
C GLN A 320 -18.20 7.06 -23.11
N GLU A 321 -18.00 8.20 -22.45
CA GLU A 321 -19.07 9.13 -22.07
C GLU A 321 -19.77 9.73 -23.30
N ILE A 322 -19.00 10.20 -24.29
CA ILE A 322 -19.55 10.71 -25.54
C ILE A 322 -20.38 9.63 -26.25
N ARG A 323 -19.89 8.38 -26.28
CA ARG A 323 -20.63 7.26 -26.87
C ARG A 323 -21.91 6.97 -26.10
N ALA A 324 -21.87 6.91 -24.77
CA ALA A 324 -23.06 6.65 -23.96
C ALA A 324 -24.17 7.70 -24.21
N VAL A 325 -23.79 8.99 -24.30
CA VAL A 325 -24.73 10.08 -24.62
C VAL A 325 -25.26 9.97 -26.05
N PHE A 326 -24.42 9.54 -27.00
CA PHE A 326 -24.84 9.31 -28.38
C PHE A 326 -25.84 8.16 -28.47
N ASP A 327 -25.54 7.02 -27.86
CA ASP A 327 -26.39 5.83 -27.86
C ASP A 327 -27.75 6.13 -27.21
N GLU A 328 -27.76 6.87 -26.09
CA GLU A 328 -28.98 7.36 -25.43
C GLU A 328 -29.79 8.29 -26.35
N HIS A 329 -29.13 9.21 -27.05
CA HIS A 329 -29.81 10.15 -27.95
C HIS A 329 -30.45 9.47 -29.17
N PHE A 330 -29.82 8.41 -29.68
CA PHE A 330 -30.25 7.69 -30.88
C PHE A 330 -31.02 6.39 -30.58
N ASP A 331 -31.29 6.09 -29.31
CA ASP A 331 -31.98 4.88 -28.86
C ASP A 331 -31.30 3.60 -29.38
N ILE A 332 -29.96 3.60 -29.35
CA ILE A 332 -29.15 2.45 -29.77
C ILE A 332 -29.04 1.50 -28.58
N GLU A 333 -29.82 0.41 -28.61
CA GLU A 333 -29.70 -0.63 -27.60
C GLU A 333 -28.34 -1.34 -27.69
N PRO A 334 -27.68 -1.62 -26.56
CA PRO A 334 -26.46 -2.43 -26.55
C PRO A 334 -26.80 -3.82 -27.10
N GLY A 335 -25.98 -4.35 -28.01
CA GLY A 335 -26.18 -5.68 -28.60
C GLY A 335 -25.90 -6.85 -27.64
N TYR A 336 -25.92 -6.58 -26.33
CA TYR A 336 -25.85 -7.57 -25.27
C TYR A 336 -26.77 -7.15 -24.12
N ALA A 337 -27.44 -8.11 -23.49
CA ALA A 337 -28.38 -7.88 -22.40
C ALA A 337 -27.99 -8.72 -21.18
N ARG A 338 -28.22 -8.19 -19.97
CA ARG A 338 -28.01 -8.94 -18.74
C ARG A 338 -29.02 -10.08 -18.68
N VAL A 339 -28.54 -11.30 -18.42
CA VAL A 339 -29.41 -12.44 -18.15
C VAL A 339 -29.91 -12.28 -16.72
N GLU A 340 -31.21 -12.02 -16.56
CA GLU A 340 -31.82 -11.98 -15.22
C GLU A 340 -31.64 -13.35 -14.56
N ASP A 341 -31.15 -13.33 -13.31
CA ASP A 341 -31.10 -14.54 -12.52
C ASP A 341 -32.54 -15.02 -12.29
N PRO A 342 -32.84 -16.32 -12.45
CA PRO A 342 -34.17 -16.82 -12.16
C PRO A 342 -34.54 -16.42 -10.73
N PRO A 343 -35.81 -16.06 -10.46
CA PRO A 343 -36.26 -15.83 -9.10
C PRO A 343 -35.84 -17.04 -8.28
N VAL A 344 -35.18 -16.80 -7.15
CA VAL A 344 -34.81 -17.86 -6.22
C VAL A 344 -36.12 -18.51 -5.80
N ASP A 345 -36.43 -19.68 -6.35
CA ASP A 345 -37.55 -20.48 -5.87
C ASP A 345 -37.34 -20.63 -4.37
N GLU A 346 -38.31 -20.18 -3.56
CA GLU A 346 -38.33 -20.40 -2.12
C GLU A 346 -38.08 -21.89 -1.90
N PHE A 347 -36.89 -22.23 -1.42
CA PHE A 347 -36.58 -23.59 -1.03
C PHE A 347 -37.55 -23.96 0.09
N ASP A 348 -38.38 -24.97 -0.17
CA ASP A 348 -39.28 -25.60 0.80
C ASP A 348 -38.42 -26.11 1.98
N GLU A 349 -38.40 -25.34 3.07
CA GLU A 349 -37.64 -25.67 4.29
C GLU A 349 -38.25 -26.92 4.96
N GLY A 350 -37.72 -28.08 4.59
CA GLY A 350 -37.87 -29.28 5.40
C GLY A 350 -37.22 -29.08 6.78
N PRO A 351 -37.85 -29.53 7.88
CA PRO A 351 -37.26 -29.44 9.20
C PRO A 351 -36.19 -30.52 9.29
N ASP A 352 -34.94 -30.15 9.02
CA ASP A 352 -33.71 -30.72 9.60
C ASP A 352 -32.44 -30.32 8.81
N THR A 353 -32.31 -29.07 8.35
CA THR A 353 -30.98 -28.43 8.11
C THR A 353 -31.02 -26.90 8.19
N ALA A 354 -31.90 -26.33 9.00
CA ALA A 354 -32.05 -24.87 9.15
C ALA A 354 -31.03 -24.21 10.11
N MET A 355 -29.81 -24.75 10.28
CA MET A 355 -28.99 -24.39 11.46
C MET A 355 -27.48 -24.28 11.23
N GLY A 356 -27.02 -23.64 10.14
CA GLY A 356 -25.58 -23.54 9.83
C GLY A 356 -25.02 -22.20 9.34
N SER A 357 -25.44 -21.69 8.19
CA SER A 357 -24.52 -20.89 7.36
C SER A 357 -24.74 -19.38 7.29
N ILE A 358 -25.96 -18.87 7.49
CA ILE A 358 -26.23 -17.43 7.28
C ILE A 358 -26.22 -16.62 8.60
N LEU A 359 -26.40 -17.26 9.77
CA LEU A 359 -26.55 -16.56 11.06
C LEU A 359 -25.45 -16.87 12.10
N ALA A 360 -24.52 -17.80 11.83
CA ALA A 360 -23.43 -18.16 12.78
C ALA A 360 -22.05 -17.58 12.41
N ILE A 361 -21.77 -17.24 11.15
CA ILE A 361 -20.45 -16.71 10.72
C ILE A 361 -20.31 -15.20 11.02
N LEU A 362 -21.42 -14.51 11.26
CA LEU A 362 -21.42 -13.16 11.84
C LEU A 362 -21.11 -13.13 13.35
N SER A 363 -20.99 -14.29 14.02
CA SER A 363 -20.73 -14.27 15.46
C SER A 363 -19.85 -15.43 15.94
N ASN A 364 -18.71 -15.03 16.51
CA ASN A 364 -18.10 -15.67 17.65
C ASN A 364 -17.49 -17.05 17.40
N ASN A 365 -16.19 -17.03 17.02
CA ASN A 365 -15.10 -17.43 17.92
C ASN A 365 -13.95 -18.17 17.20
N PHE A 366 -13.15 -17.41 16.46
CA PHE A 366 -11.68 -17.46 16.65
C PHE A 366 -11.24 -16.40 17.67
N ARG A 367 -11.98 -16.42 18.77
CA ARG A 367 -11.49 -16.43 20.14
C ARG A 367 -9.96 -16.59 20.25
N THR A 368 -9.39 -15.68 21.02
CA THR A 368 -8.46 -16.01 22.11
C THR A 368 -7.01 -16.36 21.77
N LEU A 369 -6.30 -15.41 21.13
CA LEU A 369 -4.87 -15.24 21.43
C LEU A 369 -4.42 -13.78 21.67
N THR A 370 -5.33 -12.80 21.81
CA THR A 370 -4.95 -11.41 22.13
C THR A 370 -5.83 -10.73 23.18
N ARG A 371 -6.64 -11.49 23.95
CA ARG A 371 -7.35 -10.92 25.11
C ARG A 371 -6.38 -10.68 26.26
N GLY A 372 -5.93 -9.43 26.28
CA GLY A 372 -4.92 -8.85 27.14
C GLY A 372 -4.03 -8.07 26.18
N ILE A 373 -4.43 -6.92 25.63
CA ILE A 373 -4.76 -5.72 26.40
C ILE A 373 -5.65 -4.74 25.60
N SER A 374 -6.96 -4.67 25.85
CA SER A 374 -7.76 -3.45 25.61
C SER A 374 -9.14 -3.57 26.25
N SER A 375 -9.36 -2.83 27.35
CA SER A 375 -10.66 -2.72 28.01
C SER A 375 -11.54 -1.71 27.26
N GLN A 376 -12.51 -2.18 26.49
CA GLN A 376 -13.62 -1.35 26.01
C GLN A 376 -14.63 -1.19 27.16
N VAL A 377 -15.04 0.04 27.47
CA VAL A 377 -16.14 0.32 28.41
C VAL A 377 -17.18 1.12 27.64
N VAL A 378 -18.35 0.53 27.45
CA VAL A 378 -19.51 1.20 26.84
C VAL A 378 -20.33 1.80 27.97
N SER A 379 -20.43 3.13 28.02
CA SER A 379 -21.33 3.82 28.95
C SER A 379 -22.77 3.79 28.40
N PRO A 380 -23.81 3.86 29.25
CA PRO A 380 -25.22 3.80 28.83
C PRO A 380 -25.67 4.87 27.80
N ASP A 381 -24.87 5.93 27.63
CA ASP A 381 -25.20 7.10 26.81
C ASP A 381 -24.63 7.04 25.37
N GLY A 382 -24.22 5.86 24.89
CA GLY A 382 -23.77 5.66 23.50
C GLY A 382 -22.36 6.19 23.18
N THR A 383 -21.60 6.65 24.18
CA THR A 383 -20.23 7.16 24.00
C THR A 383 -19.20 6.02 24.00
N ILE A 384 -18.49 5.82 22.88
CA ILE A 384 -17.42 4.81 22.78
C ILE A 384 -16.11 5.45 23.22
N THR A 385 -15.58 5.01 24.36
CA THR A 385 -14.28 5.46 24.87
C THR A 385 -13.17 4.48 24.47
N TYR A 386 -12.29 4.90 23.56
CA TYR A 386 -11.09 4.15 23.20
C TYR A 386 -9.94 4.45 24.18
N ARG A 387 -9.29 3.38 24.66
CA ARG A 387 -8.02 3.46 25.41
C ARG A 387 -6.88 2.96 24.55
N LYS A 388 -5.75 3.68 24.58
CA LYS A 388 -4.57 3.38 23.76
C LYS A 388 -3.87 2.09 24.21
N HIS A 389 -3.34 1.32 23.27
CA HIS A 389 -2.69 0.03 23.54
C HIS A 389 -1.34 0.19 24.30
N PRO A 390 -0.95 -0.69 25.24
CA PRO A 390 0.31 -0.58 25.99
C PRO A 390 1.58 -0.60 25.14
N ILE A 391 1.54 -1.20 23.95
CA ILE A 391 2.69 -1.17 23.01
C ILE A 391 3.02 0.27 22.58
N THR A 392 2.02 1.15 22.52
CA THR A 392 2.25 2.58 22.23
C THR A 392 2.94 3.31 23.38
N MET A 393 2.81 2.81 24.62
CA MET A 393 3.60 3.29 25.75
C MET A 393 5.06 2.93 25.55
N LEU A 394 5.36 1.69 25.16
CA LEU A 394 6.74 1.20 24.99
C LEU A 394 7.54 2.06 24.00
N GLY A 395 6.93 2.47 22.89
CA GLY A 395 7.59 3.38 21.93
C GLY A 395 7.83 4.80 22.49
N ARG A 396 7.01 5.26 23.43
CA ARG A 396 7.13 6.59 24.07
C ARG A 396 8.04 6.58 25.32
N THR A 397 8.16 5.46 26.01
CA THR A 397 8.99 5.29 27.22
C THR A 397 10.32 4.58 26.95
N PHE A 398 10.57 4.15 25.71
CA PHE A 398 11.83 3.52 25.29
C PHE A 398 13.06 4.36 25.65
N TRP A 399 13.03 5.66 25.35
CA TRP A 399 14.17 6.56 25.60
C TRP A 399 14.48 6.78 27.09
N PRO A 400 13.50 7.12 27.96
CA PRO A 400 13.72 7.13 29.41
C PRO A 400 14.29 5.80 29.92
N MET A 401 13.78 4.66 29.45
CA MET A 401 14.25 3.35 29.91
C MET A 401 15.73 3.08 29.53
N VAL A 402 16.14 3.45 28.32
CA VAL A 402 17.53 3.34 27.85
C VAL A 402 18.45 4.30 28.62
N ILE A 403 18.00 5.53 28.85
CA ILE A 403 18.75 6.54 29.62
C ILE A 403 18.90 6.10 31.07
N GLY A 404 17.85 5.61 31.71
CA GLY A 404 17.88 5.06 33.06
C GLY A 404 18.83 3.86 33.18
N LEU A 405 18.82 2.94 32.20
CA LEU A 405 19.74 1.80 32.18
C LEU A 405 21.19 2.24 32.03
N LEU A 406 21.47 3.22 31.16
CA LEU A 406 22.79 3.82 31.01
C LEU A 406 23.24 4.54 32.30
N LEU A 407 22.34 5.26 32.97
CA LEU A 407 22.61 5.91 34.26
C LEU A 407 22.92 4.88 35.37
N ILE A 408 22.24 3.73 35.39
CA ILE A 408 22.53 2.63 36.32
C ILE A 408 23.94 2.06 36.08
N VAL A 409 24.33 1.85 34.82
CA VAL A 409 25.69 1.41 34.47
C VAL A 409 26.73 2.46 34.90
N LEU A 410 26.46 3.75 34.69
CA LEU A 410 27.34 4.84 35.13
C LEU A 410 27.44 4.91 36.67
N ILE A 411 26.35 4.74 37.41
CA ILE A 411 26.35 4.67 38.88
C ILE A 411 27.23 3.52 39.39
N ALA A 412 27.21 2.37 38.68
CA ALA A 412 28.03 1.20 39.02
C ALA A 412 29.52 1.39 38.67
N MET A 413 29.84 2.16 37.63
CA MET A 413 31.21 2.41 37.19
C MET A 413 31.94 3.51 37.98
N PHE A 414 31.22 4.42 38.65
CA PHE A 414 31.81 5.56 39.36
C PHE A 414 31.51 5.55 40.87
N ASP A 415 32.46 6.04 41.67
CA ASP A 415 32.38 6.15 43.13
C ASP A 415 32.31 7.63 43.60
N GLY A 416 31.93 7.83 44.86
CA GLY A 416 31.97 9.15 45.52
C GLY A 416 30.90 10.14 45.03
N GLN A 417 31.26 11.42 44.94
CA GLN A 417 30.30 12.50 44.58
C GLN A 417 29.71 12.33 43.17
N ILE A 418 30.43 11.68 42.26
CA ILE A 418 29.98 11.41 40.89
C ILE A 418 28.84 10.38 40.88
N ARG A 419 28.88 9.39 41.79
CA ARG A 419 27.77 8.44 41.97
C ARG A 419 26.49 9.14 42.41
N ILE A 420 26.60 10.10 43.33
CA ILE A 420 25.45 10.87 43.84
C ILE A 420 24.85 11.74 42.73
N PHE A 421 25.68 12.34 41.87
CA PHE A 421 25.22 13.12 40.73
C PHE A 421 24.41 12.27 39.73
N PHE A 422 24.93 11.10 39.33
CA PHE A 422 24.19 10.19 38.43
C PHE A 422 22.94 9.60 39.08
N ALA A 423 22.96 9.35 40.39
CA ALA A 423 21.76 8.94 41.13
C ALA A 423 20.68 10.03 41.12
N GLY A 424 21.06 11.31 41.21
CA GLY A 424 20.15 12.44 41.05
C GLY A 424 19.55 12.55 39.65
N LEU A 425 20.35 12.30 38.61
CA LEU A 425 19.87 12.24 37.22
C LEU A 425 18.92 11.07 36.98
N LEU A 426 19.21 9.90 37.56
CA LEU A 426 18.33 8.73 37.49
C LEU A 426 16.98 9.01 38.15
N PHE A 427 16.97 9.77 39.25
CA PHE A 427 15.73 10.18 39.90
C PHE A 427 14.89 11.13 39.02
N LEU A 428 15.53 12.07 38.31
CA LEU A 428 14.84 12.97 37.38
C LEU A 428 14.29 12.22 36.15
N ASP A 429 15.08 11.28 35.62
CA ASP A 429 14.66 10.40 34.53
C ASP A 429 13.47 9.51 34.94
N PHE A 430 13.48 9.02 36.18
CA PHE A 430 12.37 8.27 36.76
C PHE A 430 11.10 9.12 36.90
N LEU A 431 11.20 10.37 37.34
CA LEU A 431 10.07 11.30 37.38
C LEU A 431 9.53 11.60 35.97
N TRP A 432 10.41 11.72 34.98
CA TRP A 432 10.03 11.90 33.59
C TRP A 432 9.31 10.68 33.01
N TYR A 433 9.78 9.47 33.35
CA TYR A 433 9.11 8.22 33.04
C TYR A 433 7.70 8.14 33.65
N ILE A 434 7.56 8.48 34.94
CA ILE A 434 6.26 8.53 35.62
C ILE A 434 5.32 9.52 34.93
N TRP A 435 5.81 10.71 34.58
CA TRP A 435 5.00 11.70 33.88
C TRP A 435 4.52 11.19 32.51
N LYS A 436 5.38 10.54 31.73
CA LYS A 436 5.00 9.92 30.45
C LYS A 436 4.03 8.76 30.60
N PHE A 437 4.16 7.98 31.67
CA PHE A 437 3.22 6.92 31.99
C PHE A 437 1.85 7.48 32.38
N GLU A 438 1.81 8.54 33.18
CA GLU A 438 0.59 9.22 33.62
C GLU A 438 -0.12 9.90 32.45
N ASP A 439 0.62 10.56 31.56
CA ASP A 439 0.11 11.16 30.32
C ASP A 439 -0.52 10.09 29.41
N TRP A 440 0.16 8.95 29.22
CA TRP A 440 -0.41 7.82 28.49
C TRP A 440 -1.66 7.24 29.17
N ARG A 441 -1.67 7.17 30.51
CA ARG A 441 -2.82 6.67 31.29
C ARG A 441 -4.07 7.55 31.13
N ASN A 442 -3.87 8.86 30.95
CA ASN A 442 -4.95 9.84 30.87
C ASN A 442 -5.38 10.16 29.41
N GLU A 443 -4.70 9.62 28.39
CA GLU A 443 -5.15 9.70 26.99
C GLU A 443 -6.35 8.75 26.76
N THR A 444 -7.57 9.29 26.81
CA THR A 444 -8.81 8.61 26.37
C THR A 444 -9.41 9.33 25.17
N PHE A 445 -9.74 8.60 24.10
CA PHE A 445 -10.46 9.16 22.95
C PHE A 445 -11.95 8.84 23.09
N GLN A 446 -12.80 9.86 23.07
CA GLN A 446 -14.25 9.70 23.12
C GLN A 446 -14.83 10.09 21.75
N LEU A 447 -15.48 9.16 21.06
CA LEU A 447 -16.30 9.51 19.90
C LEU A 447 -17.72 9.82 20.38
N THR A 448 -18.19 11.03 20.10
CA THR A 448 -19.58 11.48 20.25
C THR A 448 -20.14 11.82 18.88
N ASP A 449 -21.42 11.53 18.63
CA ASP A 449 -22.12 11.80 17.36
C ASP A 449 -22.19 13.29 16.96
N ARG A 450 -21.61 14.22 17.73
CA ARG A 450 -21.81 15.65 17.53
C ARG A 450 -20.60 16.51 17.19
N LEU A 451 -19.36 16.06 17.28
CA LEU A 451 -18.21 16.91 16.94
C LEU A 451 -17.05 16.07 16.41
N VAL A 452 -16.82 16.15 15.09
CA VAL A 452 -15.50 15.91 14.51
C VAL A 452 -14.71 17.21 14.69
N ALA A 453 -13.71 17.19 15.56
CA ALA A 453 -12.68 18.22 15.65
C ALA A 453 -11.31 17.55 15.84
#